data_AF-A0A929UTZ4-F1
#
_entry.id   AF-A0A929UTZ4-F1
#
_cell.length_a   1.000
_cell.length_b   1.000
_cell.length_c   1.000
_cell.angle_alpha   90.00
_cell.angle_beta   90.00
_cell.angle_gamma   90.00
#
_symmetry.space_group_name_H-M   'P 1'
#
loop_
_entity.id
_entity.type
_entity.pdbx_description
1 polymer ?
#
loop_
_entity_poly.entity_id
_entity_poly.type
_entity_poly.pdbx_seq_one_letter_code
_entity_poly.pdbx_strand_id
1 'polypeptide(L)' 'MDRQNLTLLTDLYELTMMQGYYRNAHRNATVVFDAFFRNNPFGGGYSIMGGVEQLIEYIRELHFGAE' A
#
# COMPACT_ATOMS: atom_id res chain seq x y z
N MET A 1 15.21 9.88 14.73
CA MET A 1 13.96 9.11 14.92
C MET A 1 14.23 7.77 14.31
N ASP A 2 14.17 6.70 15.11
CA ASP A 2 14.27 5.34 14.57
C ASP A 2 13.28 5.21 13.42
N ARG A 3 13.77 4.75 12.26
CA ARG A 3 12.96 4.55 11.06
C ARG A 3 12.02 3.40 11.40
N GLN A 4 10.81 3.71 11.87
CA GLN A 4 9.82 2.70 12.21
C GLN A 4 9.59 1.82 10.98
N ASN A 5 9.70 0.51 11.13
CA ASN A 5 9.39 -0.42 10.06
C ASN A 5 7.87 -0.42 9.85
N LEU A 6 7.42 0.25 8.79
CA LEU A 6 6.00 0.41 8.48
C LEU A 6 5.42 -0.79 7.69
N THR A 7 6.16 -1.87 7.52
CA THR A 7 5.72 -3.02 6.71
C THR A 7 4.45 -3.68 7.25
N LEU A 8 4.22 -3.62 8.56
CA LEU A 8 2.98 -4.10 9.20
C LEU A 8 1.90 -3.02 9.34
N LEU A 9 2.11 -1.80 8.84
CA LEU A 9 1.08 -0.77 8.75
C LEU A 9 0.15 -1.07 7.56
N THR A 10 -0.66 -2.11 7.74
CA THR A 10 -1.64 -2.60 6.76
C THR A 10 -2.82 -3.23 7.49
N ASP A 11 -3.95 -3.37 6.82
CA ASP A 11 -5.09 -4.09 7.38
C ASP A 11 -4.80 -5.60 7.41
N LEU A 12 -5.24 -6.30 8.47
CA LEU A 12 -5.05 -7.75 8.61
C LEU A 12 -5.62 -8.54 7.41
N TYR A 13 -6.62 -7.99 6.74
CA TYR A 13 -7.18 -8.53 5.51
C TYR A 13 -6.09 -8.74 4.43
N GLU A 14 -5.20 -7.78 4.22
CA GLU A 14 -4.18 -7.88 3.18
C GLU A 14 -3.22 -9.04 3.44
N LEU A 15 -2.80 -9.23 4.70
CA LEU A 15 -1.92 -10.35 5.08
C LEU A 15 -2.59 -11.72 4.93
N THR A 16 -3.86 -11.82 5.32
CA THR A 16 -4.63 -13.07 5.20
C THR A 16 -4.94 -13.40 3.74
N MET A 17 -5.18 -12.39 2.89
CA MET A 17 -5.30 -12.54 1.44
C MET A 17 -3.98 -12.96 0.79
N MET A 18 -2.86 -12.33 1.15
CA MET A 18 -1.52 -12.73 0.70
C MET A 18 -1.25 -14.20 1.04
N GLN A 19 -1.61 -14.65 2.25
CA GLN A 19 -1.51 -16.06 2.64
C GLN A 19 -2.39 -16.97 1.77
N GLY A 20 -3.60 -16.51 1.42
CA GLY A 20 -4.50 -17.17 0.48
C GLY A 20 -3.86 -17.32 -0.91
N TYR A 21 -3.31 -16.25 -1.48
CA TYR A 21 -2.62 -16.29 -2.77
C TYR A 21 -1.35 -17.12 -2.75
N TYR A 22 -0.62 -17.12 -1.62
CA TYR A 22 0.59 -17.91 -1.45
C TYR A 22 0.32 -19.42 -1.41
N ARG A 23 -0.76 -19.85 -0.74
CA ARG A 23 -1.15 -21.26 -0.62
C ARG A 23 -1.87 -21.81 -1.85
N ASN A 24 -2.49 -20.95 -2.66
CA ASN A 24 -3.23 -21.34 -3.86
C ASN A 24 -2.44 -21.03 -5.15
N ALA A 25 -2.92 -21.52 -6.28
CA ALA A 25 -2.23 -21.43 -7.58
C ALA A 25 -2.32 -20.04 -8.24
N HIS A 26 -2.06 -18.93 -7.54
CA HIS A 26 -2.13 -17.57 -8.11
C HIS A 26 -1.09 -16.59 -7.54
N ARG A 27 -0.08 -17.07 -6.80
CA ARG A 27 0.94 -16.21 -6.16
C ARG A 27 1.60 -15.19 -7.10
N ASN A 28 1.87 -15.57 -8.35
CA ASN A 28 2.63 -14.77 -9.31
C ASN A 28 1.75 -14.23 -10.45
N ALA A 29 0.43 -14.17 -10.26
CA ALA A 29 -0.44 -13.57 -11.26
C ALA A 29 -0.19 -12.06 -11.34
N THR A 30 -0.06 -11.52 -12.55
CA THR A 30 -0.02 -10.08 -12.76
C THR A 30 -1.41 -9.49 -12.54
N VAL A 31 -1.50 -8.48 -11.68
CA VAL A 31 -2.73 -7.78 -11.31
C VAL A 31 -2.51 -6.27 -11.39
N VAL A 32 -3.58 -5.51 -11.59
CA VAL A 32 -3.56 -4.04 -11.73
C VAL A 32 -4.50 -3.44 -10.69
N PHE A 33 -4.05 -2.38 -10.00
CA PHE A 33 -4.81 -1.64 -9.00
C PHE A 33 -4.81 -0.15 -9.33
N ASP A 34 -5.97 0.49 -9.20
CA ASP A 34 -6.15 1.93 -9.39
C ASP A 34 -6.53 2.61 -8.07
N ALA A 35 -5.87 3.71 -7.75
CA ALA A 35 -6.18 4.54 -6.59
C ALA A 35 -6.84 5.86 -7.05
N PHE A 36 -8.06 6.12 -6.61
CA PHE A 36 -8.81 7.34 -6.91
C PHE A 36 -9.74 7.70 -5.76
N PHE A 37 -10.17 8.96 -5.71
CA PHE A 37 -11.24 9.40 -4.82
C PHE A 37 -12.50 9.71 -5.63
N ARG A 38 -13.68 9.55 -5.02
CA ARG A 38 -14.96 9.66 -5.73
C ARG A 38 -15.44 11.10 -5.90
N ASN A 39 -15.12 11.96 -4.93
CA ASN A 39 -15.58 13.34 -4.88
C ASN A 39 -14.42 14.26 -4.51
N ASN A 40 -14.35 15.43 -5.12
CA ASN A 40 -13.36 16.44 -4.73
C ASN A 40 -13.51 16.78 -3.24
N PRO A 41 -12.42 16.70 -2.46
CA PRO A 41 -12.40 17.18 -1.10
C PRO A 41 -12.91 18.61 -1.00
N PHE A 42 -13.62 18.92 0.08
CA PHE A 42 -14.14 20.26 0.40
C PHE A 42 -15.11 20.85 -0.65
N GLY A 43 -15.60 20.04 -1.60
CA GLY A 43 -16.47 20.52 -2.68
C GLY A 43 -15.74 21.38 -3.72
N GLY A 44 -14.41 21.31 -3.79
CA GLY A 44 -13.59 22.09 -4.71
C GLY A 44 -13.74 21.68 -6.19
N GLY A 45 -13.31 22.56 -7.10
CA GLY A 45 -13.30 22.28 -8.54
C GLY A 45 -12.15 21.39 -9.02
N TYR A 46 -11.09 21.23 -8.21
CA TYR A 46 -9.92 20.41 -8.52
C TYR A 46 -9.22 19.97 -7.24
N SER A 47 -8.28 19.04 -7.37
CA SER A 47 -7.40 18.59 -6.29
C SER A 47 -5.97 18.47 -6.79
N ILE A 48 -5.02 18.70 -5.89
CA ILE A 48 -3.58 18.57 -6.18
C ILE A 48 -3.07 17.36 -5.40
N MET A 49 -2.35 16.46 -6.08
CA MET A 49 -1.71 15.32 -5.44
C MET A 49 -0.44 15.77 -4.70
N GLY A 50 -0.31 15.37 -3.44
CA GLY A 50 0.92 15.51 -2.66
C GLY A 50 1.24 14.20 -1.95
N GLY A 51 2.50 14.00 -1.56
CA GLY A 51 2.92 12.78 -0.83
C GLY A 51 3.58 11.69 -1.70
N VAL A 52 3.82 11.96 -2.98
CA VAL A 52 4.37 10.95 -3.93
C VAL A 52 5.78 10.51 -3.53
N GLU A 53 6.61 11.43 -3.05
CA GLU A 53 7.97 11.13 -2.58
C GLU A 53 7.95 10.14 -1.42
N GLN A 54 7.12 10.39 -0.40
CA GLN A 54 6.99 9.55 0.78
C GLN A 54 6.48 8.15 0.41
N LEU A 55 5.53 8.06 -0.54
CA LEU A 55 5.05 6.79 -1.07
C LEU A 55 6.18 5.99 -1.74
N ILE A 56 6.99 6.64 -2.57
CA ILE A 56 8.11 6.00 -3.26
C ILE A 56 9.16 5.54 -2.24
N GLU A 57 9.51 6.36 -1.26
CA GLU A 57 10.44 6.00 -0.19
C GLU A 57 9.93 4.81 0.62
N TYR A 58 8.64 4.81 0.99
CA TYR A 58 8.02 3.70 1.71
C TYR A 58 8.13 2.38 0.94
N ILE A 59 7.81 2.37 -0.36
CA ILE A 59 7.89 1.15 -1.19
C ILE A 59 9.33 0.65 -1.31
N ARG A 60 10.30 1.57 -1.47
CA ARG A 60 11.72 1.22 -1.62
C ARG A 60 12.31 0.57 -0.36
N GLU A 61 11.82 0.96 0.81
CA GLU A 61 12.29 0.47 2.10
C GLU A 61 11.38 -0.64 2.68
N LEU A 62 10.40 -1.14 1.92
CA LEU A 62 9.42 -2.13 2.41
C LEU A 62 10.07 -3.51 2.60
N HIS A 63 10.22 -3.94 3.86
CA HIS A 63 10.80 -5.23 4.23
C HIS A 63 10.34 -5.69 5.61
N PHE A 64 10.14 -7.00 5.80
CA PHE A 64 9.91 -7.54 7.14
C PHE A 64 11.21 -7.53 7.94
N GLY A 65 11.17 -6.94 9.14
CA GLY A 65 12.25 -7.00 10.13
C GLY A 65 12.27 -8.33 10.87
N ALA A 66 13.30 -8.54 11.70
CA ALA A 66 13.49 -9.78 12.46
C ALA A 66 12.71 -9.84 13.79
N GLU A 67 12.03 -8.75 14.17
CA GLU A 67 11.30 -8.59 15.43
C GLU A 67 9.91 -9.23 15.43
#